data_AF-B4MKF7-F1
#
_entry.id   AF-B4MKF7-F1
#
_cell.length_a   1.000
_cell.length_b   1.000
_cell.length_c   1.000
_cell.angle_alpha   90.00
_cell.angle_beta   90.00
_cell.angle_gamma   90.00
#
_symmetry.space_group_name_H-M   'P 1'
#
loop_
_entity.id
_entity.type
_entity.pdbx_description
1 polymer ?
#
loop_
_entity_poly.entity_id
_entity_poly.type
_entity_poly.pdbx_seq_one_letter_code
_entity_poly.pdbx_strand_id
1 'polypeptide(L)'
;MKSLLLPLVANCLFLFGISYAYQVPEATIRVYSPQGFEVSIPQDPGTSLFAFHGKVNAPMNDLRDQTWAADVTQARNGRWTYINRDVRLNPGDVLYYWTTVRYHGVDHHNYNRRHNVGGGDVLRIDVQGQGGSNQPIYVGGQPTINIYT
;
A
#
# COMPACT_ATOMS: atom_id res chain seq x y z
N MET A 1 27.18 -57.43 26.37
CA MET A 1 28.14 -56.36 26.05
C MET A 1 27.45 -55.33 25.17
N LYS A 2 27.66 -54.05 25.49
CA LYS A 2 27.05 -52.85 24.88
C LYS A 2 27.57 -52.60 23.46
N SER A 3 26.74 -52.05 22.58
CA SER A 3 27.03 -50.95 21.63
C SER A 3 25.78 -50.76 20.74
N LEU A 4 24.85 -49.87 21.10
CA LEU A 4 24.74 -48.49 20.58
C LEU A 4 25.35 -48.32 19.18
N LEU A 5 24.50 -48.03 18.18
CA LEU A 5 24.81 -47.14 17.04
C LEU A 5 23.51 -46.87 16.23
N LEU A 6 22.57 -46.16 16.84
CA LEU A 6 21.73 -45.17 16.15
C LEU A 6 22.15 -43.83 16.77
N PRO A 7 22.47 -42.75 16.03
CA PRO A 7 21.67 -42.31 14.88
C PRO A 7 22.48 -41.55 13.78
N LEU A 8 22.78 -42.15 12.62
CA LEU A 8 23.31 -41.35 11.49
C LEU A 8 22.20 -40.70 10.64
N VAL A 9 20.92 -41.05 10.87
CA VAL A 9 19.79 -40.56 10.07
C VAL A 9 19.10 -39.34 10.68
N ALA A 10 19.44 -38.97 11.93
CA ALA A 10 18.79 -37.88 12.65
C ALA A 10 19.44 -36.50 12.44
N ASN A 11 20.44 -36.38 11.56
CA ASN A 11 21.21 -35.13 11.37
C ASN A 11 21.16 -34.58 9.94
N CYS A 12 20.11 -34.92 9.17
CA CYS A 12 19.88 -34.36 7.83
C CYS A 12 18.55 -33.58 7.73
N LEU A 13 17.73 -33.58 8.78
CA LEU A 13 16.43 -32.89 8.82
C LEU A 13 16.46 -31.49 9.44
N PHE A 14 17.62 -30.98 9.86
CA PHE A 14 17.77 -29.67 10.52
C PHE A 14 18.34 -28.55 9.63
N LEU A 15 18.31 -28.70 8.29
CA LEU A 15 18.85 -27.69 7.35
C LEU A 15 17.86 -27.16 6.31
N PHE A 16 16.55 -27.34 6.51
CA PHE A 16 15.57 -26.54 5.77
C PHE A 16 15.33 -25.24 6.54
N GLY A 17 16.30 -24.33 6.47
CA GLY A 17 16.08 -22.93 6.81
C GLY A 17 15.03 -22.37 5.85
N ILE A 18 13.85 -22.07 6.37
CA ILE A 18 12.76 -21.46 5.60
C ILE A 18 13.25 -20.04 5.23
N SER A 19 13.73 -19.85 4.00
CA SER A 19 14.07 -18.52 3.49
C SER A 19 12.78 -17.77 3.19
N TYR A 20 12.41 -16.82 4.04
CA TYR A 20 11.32 -15.90 3.73
C TYR A 20 11.81 -14.90 2.67
N ALA A 21 11.24 -14.99 1.46
CA ALA A 21 11.49 -14.00 0.43
C ALA A 21 10.93 -12.64 0.89
N TYR A 22 11.65 -11.55 0.58
CA TYR A 22 11.19 -10.20 0.89
C TYR A 22 9.83 -9.93 0.23
N GLN A 23 8.90 -9.38 1.02
CA GLN A 23 7.59 -8.97 0.56
C GLN A 23 7.54 -7.45 0.47
N VAL A 24 7.16 -6.94 -0.70
CA VAL A 24 6.96 -5.51 -0.91
C VAL A 24 5.84 -5.02 0.01
N PRO A 25 6.05 -3.97 0.83
CA PRO A 25 5.02 -3.43 1.68
C PRO A 25 3.79 -2.97 0.91
N GLU A 26 2.64 -3.06 1.55
CA GLU A 26 1.41 -2.48 1.02
C GLU A 26 1.49 -0.96 0.91
N ALA A 27 1.16 -0.44 -0.27
CA ALA A 27 1.23 0.98 -0.53
C ALA A 27 0.05 1.72 0.12
N THR A 28 0.36 2.78 0.85
CA THR A 28 -0.63 3.75 1.33
C THR A 28 -0.89 4.79 0.24
N ILE A 29 -2.16 4.98 -0.11
CA ILE A 29 -2.58 5.97 -1.10
C ILE A 29 -3.37 7.06 -0.40
N ARG A 30 -2.97 8.30 -0.60
CA ARG A 30 -3.70 9.48 -0.11
C ARG A 30 -4.04 10.36 -1.30
N VAL A 31 -5.33 10.62 -1.48
CA VAL A 31 -5.86 11.51 -2.51
C VAL A 31 -6.09 12.89 -1.90
N TYR A 32 -5.66 13.94 -2.61
CA TYR A 32 -5.82 15.32 -2.19
C TYR A 32 -6.98 15.98 -2.94
N SER A 33 -7.59 16.99 -2.30
CA SER A 33 -8.60 17.84 -2.90
C SER A 33 -8.02 19.25 -3.09
N PRO A 34 -8.24 19.93 -4.24
CA PRO A 34 -9.05 19.48 -5.38
C PRO A 34 -8.31 18.55 -6.38
N GLN A 35 -7.00 18.41 -6.25
CA GLN A 35 -6.18 17.61 -7.15
C GLN A 35 -4.93 17.07 -6.44
N GLY A 36 -4.37 16.02 -7.02
CA GLY A 36 -3.15 15.36 -6.61
C GLY A 36 -3.39 14.10 -5.78
N PHE A 37 -2.40 13.22 -5.75
CA PHE A 37 -2.34 12.08 -4.87
C PHE A 37 -0.89 11.69 -4.57
N GLU A 38 -0.69 10.98 -3.48
CA GLU A 38 0.58 10.34 -3.15
C GLU A 38 0.40 8.84 -2.94
N VAL A 39 1.44 8.09 -3.30
CA VAL A 39 1.56 6.65 -3.07
C VAL A 39 2.85 6.41 -2.32
N SER A 40 2.78 5.75 -1.17
CA SER A 40 3.95 5.58 -0.31
C SER A 40 4.04 4.23 0.37
N ILE A 41 5.27 3.81 0.64
CA ILE A 41 5.60 2.66 1.49
C ILE A 41 6.50 3.11 2.65
N PRO A 42 6.52 2.40 3.79
CA PRO A 42 7.45 2.68 4.87
C PRO A 42 8.91 2.58 4.39
N GLN A 43 9.79 3.40 4.96
CA GLN A 43 11.21 3.26 4.76
C GLN A 43 11.72 1.98 5.39
N ASP A 44 12.62 1.32 4.68
CA ASP A 44 13.31 0.10 5.08
C ASP A 44 14.81 0.30 4.81
N PRO A 45 15.71 0.05 5.78
CA PRO A 45 17.16 0.19 5.60
C PRO A 45 17.75 -0.62 4.44
N GLY A 46 17.13 -1.73 4.05
CA GLY A 46 17.60 -2.55 2.93
C GLY A 46 17.14 -2.04 1.57
N THR A 47 16.22 -1.07 1.52
CA THR A 47 15.67 -0.54 0.27
C THR A 47 16.56 0.55 -0.33
N SER A 48 16.85 0.43 -1.63
CA SER A 48 17.57 1.43 -2.41
C SER A 48 16.74 2.11 -3.50
N LEU A 49 15.57 1.58 -3.83
CA LEU A 49 14.64 2.16 -4.80
C LEU A 49 13.21 1.73 -4.52
N PHE A 50 12.27 2.65 -4.75
CA PHE A 50 10.84 2.36 -4.84
C PHE A 50 10.33 2.86 -6.19
N ALA A 51 9.61 2.03 -6.95
CA ALA A 51 8.95 2.45 -8.18
C ALA A 51 7.43 2.29 -8.05
N PHE A 52 6.70 3.25 -8.61
CA PHE A 52 5.25 3.21 -8.74
C PHE A 52 4.85 3.19 -10.22
N HIS A 53 3.91 2.32 -10.56
CA HIS A 53 3.30 2.23 -11.88
C HIS A 53 1.79 2.20 -11.73
N GLY A 54 1.05 3.08 -12.41
CA GLY A 54 -0.39 3.18 -12.21
C GLY A 54 -1.17 3.70 -13.40
N LYS A 55 -2.48 3.41 -13.38
CA LYS A 55 -3.50 3.79 -14.36
C LYS A 55 -4.85 3.89 -13.68
N VAL A 56 -5.69 4.83 -14.11
CA VAL A 56 -7.03 5.04 -13.54
C VAL A 56 -8.11 4.42 -14.43
N ASN A 57 -9.14 3.82 -13.81
CA ASN A 57 -10.38 3.31 -14.41
C ASN A 57 -10.21 2.24 -15.51
N ALA A 58 -9.02 1.66 -15.64
CA ALA A 58 -8.76 0.52 -16.51
C ALA A 58 -7.67 -0.37 -15.90
N PRO A 59 -7.89 -1.70 -15.81
CA PRO A 59 -6.83 -2.66 -15.50
C PRO A 59 -5.67 -2.55 -16.50
N MET A 60 -4.49 -2.96 -16.05
CA MET A 60 -3.30 -3.03 -16.91
C MET A 60 -3.20 -4.45 -17.49
N ASN A 61 -3.15 -4.56 -18.81
CA ASN A 61 -3.05 -5.86 -19.49
C ASN A 61 -1.62 -6.42 -19.49
N ASP A 62 -0.61 -5.55 -19.37
CA ASP A 62 0.79 -5.90 -19.19
C ASP A 62 1.53 -4.83 -18.37
N LEU A 63 2.81 -5.05 -18.06
CA LEU A 63 3.65 -4.13 -17.27
C LEU A 63 4.08 -2.85 -18.00
N ARG A 64 3.63 -2.64 -19.25
CA ARG A 64 3.87 -1.42 -20.04
C ARG A 64 2.59 -0.57 -20.16
N ASP A 65 1.43 -1.16 -19.93
CA ASP A 65 0.12 -0.51 -19.96
C ASP A 65 -0.15 0.40 -18.74
N GLN A 66 0.78 1.30 -18.42
CA GLN A 66 0.65 2.28 -17.35
C GLN A 66 0.52 3.71 -17.90
N THR A 67 -0.19 4.55 -17.16
CA THR A 67 -0.23 6.00 -17.41
C THR A 67 0.90 6.73 -16.68
N TRP A 68 1.23 6.28 -15.47
CA TRP A 68 2.29 6.85 -14.66
C TRP A 68 3.32 5.78 -14.34
N ALA A 69 4.59 6.13 -14.46
CA ALA A 69 5.73 5.34 -14.02
C ALA A 69 6.79 6.29 -13.46
N ALA A 70 7.25 6.04 -12.25
CA ALA A 70 8.33 6.83 -11.67
C ALA A 70 9.13 6.04 -10.64
N ASP A 71 10.44 6.24 -10.68
CA ASP A 71 11.38 5.78 -9.66
C ASP A 71 11.55 6.86 -8.59
N VAL A 72 11.51 6.42 -7.35
CA VAL A 72 11.85 7.20 -6.16
C VAL A 72 13.13 6.61 -5.61
N THR A 73 14.20 7.41 -5.66
CA THR A 73 15.57 6.99 -5.28
C THR A 73 15.97 7.45 -3.89
N GLN A 74 15.09 8.16 -3.18
CA GLN A 74 15.33 8.63 -1.83
C GLN A 74 14.06 8.64 -0.99
N ALA A 75 14.11 8.00 0.18
CA ALA A 75 13.08 8.15 1.21
C ALA A 75 13.18 9.51 1.91
N ARG A 76 12.03 10.07 2.30
CA ARG A 76 11.92 11.31 3.06
C ARG A 76 10.92 11.11 4.19
N ASN A 77 11.25 11.61 5.38
CA ASN A 77 10.38 11.51 6.56
C ASN A 77 9.90 10.08 6.85
N GLY A 78 10.82 9.10 6.73
CA GLY A 78 10.54 7.69 7.01
C GLY A 78 9.71 6.96 5.96
N ARG A 79 9.55 7.52 4.75
CA ARG A 79 8.75 6.91 3.67
C ARG A 79 9.38 7.08 2.29
N TRP A 80 9.16 6.11 1.42
CA TRP A 80 9.34 6.28 -0.03
C TRP A 80 8.02 6.75 -0.61
N THR A 81 8.01 7.87 -1.33
CA THR A 81 6.76 8.51 -1.75
C THR A 81 6.84 8.97 -3.19
N TYR A 82 5.96 8.42 -4.03
CA TYR A 82 5.61 8.99 -5.32
C TYR A 82 4.51 10.05 -5.11
N ILE A 83 4.64 11.20 -5.77
CA ILE A 83 3.67 12.30 -5.70
C ILE A 83 3.30 12.72 -7.12
N ASN A 84 2.00 12.77 -7.40
CA ASN A 84 1.45 13.39 -8.59
C ASN A 84 0.56 14.55 -8.17
N ARG A 85 0.87 15.77 -8.60
CA ARG A 85 0.14 16.99 -8.20
C ARG A 85 -0.92 17.43 -9.20
N ASP A 86 -0.89 16.87 -10.41
CA ASP A 86 -1.62 17.41 -11.56
C ASP A 86 -2.91 16.64 -11.87
N VAL A 87 -3.05 15.43 -11.30
CA VAL A 87 -4.19 14.55 -11.56
C VAL A 87 -5.28 14.80 -10.54
N ARG A 88 -6.50 15.03 -11.02
CA ARG A 88 -7.71 14.98 -10.19
C ARG A 88 -8.29 13.57 -10.21
N LEU A 89 -8.35 12.94 -9.05
CA LEU A 89 -9.07 11.68 -8.84
C LEU A 89 -10.42 11.99 -8.17
N ASN A 90 -11.50 11.44 -8.70
CA ASN A 90 -12.85 11.66 -8.21
C ASN A 90 -13.34 10.46 -7.38
N PRO A 91 -14.25 10.66 -6.42
CA PRO A 91 -14.93 9.57 -5.76
C PRO A 91 -15.55 8.59 -6.77
N GLY A 92 -15.29 7.30 -6.59
CA GLY A 92 -15.69 6.24 -7.51
C GLY A 92 -14.63 5.83 -8.52
N ASP A 93 -13.59 6.64 -8.74
CA ASP A 93 -12.45 6.23 -9.58
C ASP A 93 -11.71 5.04 -8.96
N VAL A 94 -11.14 4.17 -9.80
CA VAL A 94 -10.31 3.04 -9.39
C VAL A 94 -8.90 3.25 -9.91
N LEU A 95 -7.95 3.40 -8.99
CA LEU A 95 -6.52 3.43 -9.30
C LEU A 95 -5.99 1.99 -9.33
N TYR A 96 -5.65 1.50 -10.52
CA TYR A 96 -4.95 0.23 -10.71
C TYR A 96 -3.44 0.48 -10.69
N TYR A 97 -2.68 -0.33 -9.96
CA TYR A 97 -1.26 -0.12 -9.80
C TYR A 97 -0.45 -1.38 -9.50
N TRP A 98 0.86 -1.27 -9.66
CA TRP A 98 1.85 -2.17 -9.09
C TRP A 98 3.07 -1.38 -8.62
N THR A 99 3.83 -1.95 -7.69
CA THR A 99 5.02 -1.30 -7.14
C THR A 99 6.24 -2.21 -7.21
N THR A 100 7.42 -1.59 -7.27
CA THR A 100 8.70 -2.28 -7.15
C THR A 100 9.46 -1.73 -5.96
N VAL A 101 10.14 -2.61 -5.23
CA VAL A 101 11.11 -2.25 -4.21
C VAL A 101 12.42 -2.97 -4.52
N ARG A 102 13.50 -2.21 -4.68
CA ARG A 102 14.84 -2.78 -4.74
C ARG A 102 15.37 -2.96 -3.33
N TYR A 103 15.32 -4.19 -2.83
CA TYR A 103 15.77 -4.57 -1.50
C TYR A 103 17.09 -5.34 -1.61
N HIS A 104 18.15 -4.83 -0.97
CA HIS A 104 19.51 -5.37 -1.07
C HIS A 104 19.98 -5.67 -2.50
N GLY A 105 19.60 -4.80 -3.44
CA GLY A 105 19.98 -4.90 -4.86
C GLY A 105 19.10 -5.84 -5.70
N VAL A 106 18.09 -6.48 -5.12
CA VAL A 106 17.14 -7.34 -5.82
C VAL A 106 15.79 -6.64 -5.93
N ASP A 107 15.17 -6.68 -7.12
CA ASP A 107 13.84 -6.11 -7.32
C ASP A 107 12.75 -7.10 -6.88
N HIS A 108 11.86 -6.60 -6.03
CA HIS A 108 10.66 -7.29 -5.58
C HIS A 108 9.45 -6.47 -6.02
N HIS A 109 8.34 -7.15 -6.31
CA HIS A 109 7.16 -6.50 -6.88
C HIS A 109 5.88 -6.81 -6.11
N ASN A 110 4.96 -5.85 -6.08
CA ASN A 110 3.58 -6.05 -5.64
C ASN A 110 2.62 -5.77 -6.80
N TYR A 111 2.12 -6.84 -7.43
CA TYR A 111 1.29 -6.75 -8.64
C TYR A 111 -0.20 -6.69 -8.33
N ASN A 112 -0.99 -6.35 -9.35
CA ASN A 112 -2.46 -6.47 -9.36
C ASN A 112 -3.18 -5.73 -8.23
N ARG A 113 -2.64 -4.56 -7.83
CA ARG A 113 -3.23 -3.74 -6.78
C ARG A 113 -4.27 -2.80 -7.35
N ARG A 114 -5.25 -2.47 -6.52
CA ARG A 114 -6.28 -1.47 -6.83
C ARG A 114 -6.64 -0.65 -5.59
N HIS A 115 -7.06 0.59 -5.81
CA HIS A 115 -7.58 1.47 -4.76
C HIS A 115 -8.82 2.21 -5.28
N ASN A 116 -9.94 2.10 -4.56
CA ASN A 116 -11.17 2.82 -4.87
C ASN A 116 -11.12 4.20 -4.19
N VAL A 117 -11.15 5.25 -4.99
CA VAL A 117 -11.11 6.63 -4.50
C VAL A 117 -12.43 6.95 -3.82
N GLY A 118 -12.37 7.40 -2.56
CA GLY A 118 -13.57 7.68 -1.77
C GLY A 118 -14.40 6.45 -1.41
N GLY A 119 -13.92 5.24 -1.70
CA GLY A 119 -14.62 3.97 -1.40
C GLY A 119 -14.37 3.41 -0.01
N GLY A 120 -13.77 4.20 0.91
CA GLY A 120 -13.73 3.87 2.33
C GLY A 120 -15.11 4.04 2.95
N ASP A 121 -15.40 3.27 4.01
CA ASP A 121 -16.67 3.34 4.74
C ASP A 121 -17.12 4.78 4.91
N VAL A 122 -18.26 5.13 4.32
CA VAL A 122 -18.85 6.44 4.54
C VAL A 122 -19.36 6.44 5.97
N LEU A 123 -18.68 7.14 6.85
CA LEU A 123 -19.23 7.39 8.17
C LEU A 123 -20.38 8.37 8.02
N ARG A 124 -21.59 7.88 8.25
CA ARG A 124 -22.78 8.71 8.40
C ARG A 124 -22.88 9.14 9.86
N ILE A 125 -22.78 10.45 10.10
CA ILE A 125 -23.03 11.04 11.41
C ILE A 125 -24.42 11.66 11.37
N ASP A 126 -25.36 11.07 12.10
CA ASP A 126 -26.69 11.65 12.28
C ASP A 126 -26.63 12.71 13.38
N VAL A 127 -26.76 13.99 13.01
CA VAL A 127 -26.81 15.11 13.96
C VAL A 127 -28.26 15.50 14.18
N GLN A 128 -28.71 15.47 15.44
CA GLN A 128 -30.03 15.95 15.85
C GLN A 128 -29.90 17.39 16.37
N GLY A 129 -30.51 18.35 15.67
CA GLY A 129 -30.63 19.72 16.16
C GLY A 129 -31.73 19.86 17.22
N GLN A 130 -31.65 20.90 18.07
CA GLN A 130 -32.65 21.21 19.11
C GLN A 130 -34.08 21.47 18.59
N GLY A 131 -34.31 21.47 17.26
CA GLY A 131 -35.62 21.59 16.62
C GLY A 131 -36.11 20.33 15.90
N GLY A 132 -35.48 19.16 16.11
CA GLY A 132 -35.86 17.91 15.45
C GLY A 132 -35.47 17.83 13.96
N SER A 133 -34.68 18.77 13.46
CA SER A 133 -34.07 18.67 12.13
C SER A 133 -32.95 17.63 12.16
N ASN A 134 -33.09 16.62 11.30
CA ASN A 134 -32.03 15.67 10.99
C ASN A 134 -31.35 16.12 9.69
N GLN A 135 -30.06 16.43 9.78
CA GLN A 135 -29.20 16.62 8.61
C GLN A 135 -28.03 15.64 8.75
N PRO A 136 -27.95 14.60 7.91
CA PRO A 136 -26.83 13.67 7.96
C PRO A 136 -25.56 14.35 7.43
N ILE A 137 -24.45 14.12 8.13
CA ILE A 137 -23.12 14.45 7.63
C ILE A 137 -22.51 13.18 7.07
N TYR A 138 -22.12 13.21 5.79
CA TYR A 138 -21.40 12.12 5.15
C TYR A 138 -19.91 12.41 5.16
N VAL A 139 -19.14 11.57 5.85
CA VAL A 139 -17.69 11.71 5.94
C VAL A 139 -17.05 10.52 5.22
N GLY A 140 -16.42 10.78 4.07
CA GLY A 140 -15.72 9.76 3.29
C GLY A 140 -14.24 9.62 3.69
N GLY A 141 -13.68 8.43 3.45
CA GLY A 141 -12.25 8.16 3.66
C GLY A 141 -11.90 7.75 5.09
N GLN A 142 -10.70 8.13 5.56
CA GLN A 142 -10.26 7.92 6.95
C GLN A 142 -10.22 9.25 7.72
N PRO A 143 -11.39 9.79 8.14
CA PRO A 143 -11.43 11.05 8.87
C PRO A 143 -10.88 10.89 10.29
N THR A 144 -10.26 11.95 10.81
CA THR A 144 -10.07 12.14 12.25
C THR A 144 -11.21 13.00 12.77
N ILE A 145 -11.95 12.50 13.76
CA ILE A 145 -13.09 13.21 14.37
C ILE A 145 -12.68 13.58 15.79
N ASN A 146 -12.50 14.87 16.04
CA ASN A 146 -12.24 15.39 17.37
C ASN A 146 -13.56 15.90 17.96
N ILE A 147 -14.00 15.28 19.06
CA ILE A 147 -15.18 15.70 19.81
C ILE A 147 -14.69 16.42 21.07
N TYR A 148 -15.10 17.67 21.23
CA TYR A 148 -14.84 18.45 22.43
C TYR A 148 -16.14 18.54 23.22
N THR A 149 -16.11 18.15 24.49
CA THR A 149 -17.25 18.15 25.42
C THR A 149 -17.10 19.25 26.45
#